data_AF-A0AAD6VMQ1-F1
#
_entry.id   AF-A0AAD6VMQ1-F1
#
_cell.length_a   1.000
_cell.length_b   1.000
_cell.length_c   1.000
_cell.angle_alpha   90.00
_cell.angle_beta   90.00
_cell.angle_gamma   90.00
#
_symmetry.space_group_name_H-M   'P 1'
#
loop_
_entity.id
_entity.type
_entity.pdbx_description
1 polymer ?
#
loop_
_entity_poly.entity_id
_entity_poly.type
_entity_poly.pdbx_seq_one_letter_code
_entity_poly.pdbx_strand_id
1 'polypeptide(L)'
;MDIKSSLLPALQIPPITSTISRLILAMEQRVDLDHSAQALGEIFASLTLPYLQEFELQGFCFTWPHGNFLALCERSSFRRCLKTLGVSHVVITEKELLQVLSALGSLEYLHIADQPLREGEVKVITDSFLLALTVSSASVRGLPLLPRLRHFSCISLLCFTNDIFKDFITSRLDACSPRPFQITIKWYSHTVPGFLQMPQASCRNFWLAVHCSYTA
;
A
#
# COMPACT_ATOMS: atom_id res chain seq x y z
N MET A 1 7.94 -41.84 -31.02
CA MET A 1 7.55 -42.39 -29.70
C MET A 1 7.16 -41.19 -28.85
N ASP A 2 5.87 -40.86 -28.87
CA ASP A 2 5.30 -39.74 -28.12
C ASP A 2 5.11 -40.13 -26.66
N ILE A 3 5.91 -39.54 -25.78
CA ILE A 3 5.62 -39.57 -24.35
C ILE A 3 4.58 -38.49 -24.09
N LYS A 4 3.30 -38.89 -24.07
CA LYS A 4 2.22 -38.09 -23.51
C LYS A 4 2.60 -37.77 -22.06
N SER A 5 3.02 -36.53 -21.80
CA SER A 5 3.08 -35.99 -20.45
C SER A 5 1.65 -35.87 -19.95
N SER A 6 1.20 -36.91 -19.25
CA SER A 6 0.00 -36.88 -18.43
C SER A 6 0.23 -35.85 -17.32
N LEU A 7 -0.18 -34.61 -17.59
CA LEU A 7 -0.39 -33.59 -16.58
C LEU A 7 -1.46 -34.12 -15.63
N LEU A 8 -1.00 -34.73 -14.53
CA LEU A 8 -1.84 -34.93 -13.36
C LEU A 8 -2.46 -33.57 -13.02
N PRO A 9 -3.79 -33.47 -12.79
CA PRO A 9 -4.36 -32.24 -12.28
C PRO A 9 -3.63 -31.93 -10.97
N ALA A 10 -2.92 -30.81 -10.93
CA ALA A 10 -2.31 -30.33 -9.71
C ALA A 10 -3.41 -30.35 -8.64
N LEU A 11 -3.21 -31.16 -7.59
CA LEU A 11 -4.08 -31.20 -6.43
C LEU A 11 -4.15 -29.78 -5.87
N GLN A 12 -5.20 -29.05 -6.20
CA GLN A 12 -5.46 -27.72 -5.66
C GLN A 12 -5.87 -27.93 -4.20
N ILE A 13 -4.89 -27.83 -3.31
CA ILE A 13 -5.13 -27.80 -1.87
C ILE A 13 -6.03 -26.59 -1.62
N PRO A 14 -7.21 -26.78 -0.99
CA PRO A 14 -8.13 -25.67 -0.74
C PRO A 14 -7.46 -24.65 0.19
N PRO A 15 -7.70 -23.34 0.01
CA PRO A 15 -7.15 -22.32 0.87
C PRO A 15 -7.57 -22.53 2.33
N ILE A 16 -6.63 -22.32 3.24
CA ILE A 16 -6.84 -22.32 4.68
C ILE A 16 -7.64 -21.08 5.05
N THR A 17 -8.78 -21.29 5.69
CA THR A 17 -9.62 -20.20 6.19
C THR A 17 -9.27 -19.89 7.64
N SER A 18 -9.06 -18.61 7.96
CA SER A 18 -8.76 -18.15 9.31
C SER A 18 -9.68 -17.00 9.75
N THR A 19 -9.94 -16.91 11.05
CA THR A 19 -10.83 -15.90 11.65
C THR A 19 -10.09 -14.71 12.26
N ILE A 20 -8.79 -14.61 12.04
CA ILE A 20 -7.98 -13.50 12.54
C ILE A 20 -8.49 -12.15 12.02
N SER A 21 -8.46 -11.13 12.88
CA SER A 21 -8.79 -9.75 12.53
C SER A 21 -7.56 -8.92 12.13
N ARG A 22 -6.37 -9.37 12.50
CA ARG A 22 -5.10 -8.71 12.20
C ARG A 22 -4.06 -9.71 11.73
N LEU A 23 -3.33 -9.35 10.67
CA LEU A 23 -2.22 -10.12 10.12
C LEU A 23 -1.06 -9.17 9.84
N ILE A 24 0.09 -9.49 10.43
CA ILE A 24 1.36 -8.82 10.17
C ILE A 24 2.30 -9.84 9.56
N LEU A 25 2.80 -9.56 8.36
CA LEU A 25 3.84 -10.35 7.71
C LEU A 25 5.12 -9.51 7.69
N ALA A 26 6.13 -9.96 8.43
CA ALA A 26 7.42 -9.29 8.54
C ALA A 26 8.53 -10.17 7.94
N MET A 27 9.27 -9.64 6.97
CA MET A 27 10.44 -10.29 6.39
C MET A 27 11.72 -9.66 6.93
N GLU A 28 12.38 -10.34 7.87
CA GLU A 28 13.52 -9.78 8.63
C GLU A 28 14.87 -9.92 7.91
N GLN A 29 14.98 -10.81 6.92
CA GLN A 29 16.24 -11.07 6.22
C GLN A 29 16.20 -10.57 4.78
N ARG A 30 17.36 -10.12 4.28
CA ARG A 30 17.57 -9.86 2.85
C ARG A 30 17.60 -11.20 2.12
N VAL A 31 16.48 -11.54 1.52
CA VAL A 31 16.35 -12.69 0.61
C VAL A 31 16.40 -12.16 -0.82
N ASP A 32 16.68 -13.03 -1.78
CA ASP A 32 16.45 -12.75 -3.19
C ASP A 32 15.03 -12.18 -3.41
N LEU A 33 14.93 -11.11 -4.19
CA LEU A 33 13.70 -10.35 -4.44
C LEU A 33 12.60 -11.24 -5.03
N ASP A 34 12.99 -12.12 -5.95
CA ASP A 34 12.06 -12.98 -6.67
C ASP A 34 11.59 -14.14 -5.78
N HIS A 35 12.51 -14.71 -4.98
CA HIS A 35 12.18 -15.80 -4.08
C HIS A 35 11.23 -15.36 -2.95
N SER A 36 11.47 -14.17 -2.39
CA SER A 36 10.60 -13.58 -1.37
C SER A 36 9.21 -13.26 -1.90
N ALA A 37 9.12 -12.70 -3.12
CA ALA A 37 7.85 -12.45 -3.80
C ALA A 37 7.08 -13.75 -4.08
N GLN A 38 7.77 -14.81 -4.53
CA GLN A 38 7.16 -16.12 -4.77
C GLN A 38 6.61 -16.72 -3.47
N ALA A 39 7.42 -16.79 -2.41
CA ALA A 39 7.02 -17.36 -1.13
C ALA A 39 5.80 -16.61 -0.55
N LEU A 40 5.81 -15.28 -0.62
CA LEU A 40 4.66 -14.47 -0.19
C LEU A 40 3.43 -14.69 -1.08
N GLY A 41 3.63 -14.87 -2.39
CA GLY A 41 2.57 -15.21 -3.34
C GLY A 41 1.91 -16.56 -3.02
N GLU A 42 2.70 -17.56 -2.63
CA GLU A 42 2.21 -18.87 -2.18
C GLU A 42 1.44 -18.77 -0.86
N ILE A 43 1.96 -17.98 0.10
CA ILE A 43 1.23 -17.67 1.34
C ILE A 43 -0.13 -17.05 1.01
N PHE A 44 -0.17 -16.01 0.17
CA PHE A 44 -1.42 -15.37 -0.22
C PHE A 44 -2.35 -16.32 -0.97
N ALA A 45 -1.84 -17.21 -1.82
CA ALA A 45 -2.66 -18.22 -2.51
C ALA A 45 -3.28 -19.24 -1.53
N SER A 46 -2.56 -19.56 -0.44
CA SER A 46 -2.97 -20.53 0.56
C SER A 46 -4.00 -20.01 1.57
N LEU A 47 -4.31 -18.70 1.60
CA LEU A 47 -5.13 -18.09 2.65
C LEU A 47 -6.49 -17.59 2.15
N THR A 48 -7.49 -17.66 3.04
CA THR A 48 -8.77 -16.94 2.97
C THR A 48 -9.06 -16.33 4.35
N LEU A 49 -9.20 -15.01 4.41
CA LEU A 49 -9.22 -14.23 5.67
C LEU A 49 -10.48 -13.34 5.76
N PRO A 50 -11.69 -13.91 5.85
CA PRO A 50 -12.95 -13.18 5.68
C PRO A 50 -13.19 -12.07 6.72
N TYR A 51 -12.54 -12.15 7.88
CA TYR A 51 -12.70 -11.22 9.00
C TYR A 51 -11.50 -10.28 9.18
N LEU A 52 -10.52 -10.31 8.27
CA LEU A 52 -9.34 -9.46 8.39
C LEU A 52 -9.72 -7.99 8.26
N GLN A 53 -9.35 -7.21 9.27
CA GLN A 53 -9.55 -5.76 9.31
C GLN A 53 -8.21 -5.03 9.17
N GLU A 54 -7.12 -5.64 9.60
CA GLU A 54 -5.80 -5.02 9.61
C GLU A 54 -4.78 -5.93 8.92
N PHE A 55 -4.16 -5.42 7.87
CA PHE A 55 -3.08 -6.10 7.18
C PHE A 55 -1.85 -5.20 7.15
N GLU A 56 -0.73 -5.72 7.66
CA GLU A 56 0.56 -5.05 7.59
C GLU A 56 1.56 -5.97 6.91
N LEU A 57 2.23 -5.42 5.91
CA LEU A 57 3.33 -6.06 5.23
C LEU A 57 4.59 -5.23 5.41
N GLN A 58 5.58 -5.82 6.05
CA GLN A 58 6.85 -5.18 6.38
C GLN A 58 7.97 -6.08 5.90
N GLY A 59 9.05 -5.53 5.37
CA GLY A 59 10.23 -6.35 5.13
C GLY A 59 11.45 -5.56 4.70
N PHE A 60 12.42 -6.26 4.14
CA PHE A 60 13.60 -5.63 3.57
C PHE A 60 13.67 -5.91 2.08
N CYS A 61 13.08 -5.01 1.28
CA CYS A 61 13.22 -4.98 -0.17
C CYS A 61 12.76 -6.30 -0.80
N PHE A 62 11.48 -6.44 -1.11
CA PHE A 62 11.00 -7.54 -1.95
C PHE A 62 9.89 -7.04 -2.87
N THR A 63 9.66 -7.74 -3.97
CA THR A 63 8.62 -7.38 -4.93
C THR A 63 7.24 -7.76 -4.38
N TRP A 64 6.31 -6.81 -4.36
CA TRP A 64 4.93 -7.06 -3.94
C TRP A 64 4.26 -8.06 -4.92
N PRO A 65 3.80 -9.25 -4.50
CA PRO A 65 3.12 -10.20 -5.38
C PRO A 65 1.66 -9.76 -5.62
N HIS A 66 1.47 -8.71 -6.43
CA HIS A 66 0.21 -7.96 -6.52
C HIS A 66 -0.96 -8.82 -7.01
N GLY A 67 -0.72 -9.69 -8.00
CA GLY A 67 -1.74 -10.60 -8.51
C GLY A 67 -2.26 -11.55 -7.43
N ASN A 68 -1.36 -12.15 -6.65
CA ASN A 68 -1.74 -13.05 -5.56
C ASN A 68 -2.47 -12.31 -4.43
N PHE A 69 -2.06 -11.08 -4.11
CA PHE A 69 -2.74 -10.26 -3.11
C PHE A 69 -4.15 -9.85 -3.56
N LEU A 70 -4.33 -9.47 -4.84
CA LEU A 70 -5.66 -9.18 -5.39
C LEU A 70 -6.58 -10.40 -5.32
N ALA A 71 -6.07 -11.59 -5.66
CA ALA A 71 -6.82 -12.82 -5.51
C ALA A 71 -7.19 -13.10 -4.03
N LEU A 72 -6.30 -12.81 -3.09
CA LEU A 72 -6.61 -12.87 -1.65
C LEU A 72 -7.70 -11.87 -1.25
N CYS A 73 -7.64 -10.64 -1.77
CA CYS A 73 -8.66 -9.60 -1.52
C CYS A 73 -10.05 -10.05 -1.96
N GLU A 74 -10.16 -10.66 -3.14
CA GLU A 74 -11.41 -11.18 -3.67
C GLU A 74 -11.95 -12.32 -2.81
N ARG A 75 -11.15 -13.37 -2.58
CA ARG A 75 -11.56 -14.54 -1.78
C ARG A 75 -11.93 -14.17 -0.35
N SER A 76 -11.24 -13.19 0.23
CA SER A 76 -11.43 -12.76 1.62
C SER A 76 -12.38 -11.57 1.76
N SER A 77 -12.98 -11.08 0.68
CA SER A 77 -13.90 -9.95 0.67
C SER A 77 -13.34 -8.66 1.29
N PHE A 78 -12.04 -8.38 1.12
CA PHE A 78 -11.34 -7.23 1.73
C PHE A 78 -11.99 -5.88 1.38
N ARG A 79 -12.64 -5.77 0.23
CA ARG A 79 -13.46 -4.61 -0.14
C ARG A 79 -14.45 -4.19 0.94
N ARG A 80 -14.93 -5.12 1.76
CA ARG A 80 -15.94 -4.89 2.81
C ARG A 80 -15.36 -4.87 4.23
N CYS A 81 -14.29 -5.61 4.49
CA CYS A 81 -13.78 -5.81 5.86
C CYS A 81 -12.45 -5.11 6.14
N LEU A 82 -11.54 -4.98 5.18
CA LEU A 82 -10.21 -4.44 5.44
C LEU A 82 -10.27 -2.93 5.70
N LYS A 83 -9.80 -2.52 6.87
CA LYS A 83 -9.79 -1.15 7.39
C LYS A 83 -8.41 -0.53 7.38
N THR A 84 -7.38 -1.34 7.60
CA THR A 84 -6.00 -0.88 7.70
C THR A 84 -5.11 -1.67 6.74
N LEU A 85 -4.34 -0.94 5.96
CA LEU A 85 -3.29 -1.45 5.10
C LEU A 85 -1.99 -0.70 5.43
N GLY A 86 -1.01 -1.43 5.93
CA GLY A 86 0.36 -0.96 6.08
C GLY A 86 1.28 -1.66 5.09
N VAL A 87 2.04 -0.90 4.33
CA VAL A 87 3.06 -1.41 3.40
C VAL A 87 4.36 -0.68 3.66
N SER A 88 5.37 -1.42 4.11
CA SER A 88 6.67 -0.85 4.45
C SER A 88 7.78 -1.62 3.77
N HIS A 89 8.62 -0.89 3.04
CA HIS A 89 9.85 -1.37 2.40
C HIS A 89 9.61 -2.51 1.41
N VAL A 90 8.51 -2.38 0.66
CA VAL A 90 8.13 -3.30 -0.42
C VAL A 90 8.29 -2.57 -1.75
N VAL A 91 8.90 -3.24 -2.72
CA VAL A 91 9.02 -2.76 -4.09
C VAL A 91 7.65 -2.95 -4.76
N ILE A 92 6.96 -1.85 -4.99
CA ILE A 92 5.65 -1.82 -5.66
C ILE A 92 5.59 -0.59 -6.57
N THR A 93 5.10 -0.75 -7.78
CA THR A 93 4.87 0.40 -8.66
C THR A 93 3.60 1.15 -8.27
N GLU A 94 3.52 2.44 -8.61
CA GLU A 94 2.28 3.21 -8.40
C GLU A 94 1.07 2.51 -9.03
N LYS A 95 1.22 1.99 -10.25
CA LYS A 95 0.14 1.30 -10.97
C LYS A 95 -0.38 0.08 -10.19
N GLU A 96 0.53 -0.76 -9.68
CA GLU A 96 0.16 -1.95 -8.89
C GLU A 96 -0.48 -1.55 -7.57
N LEU A 97 0.04 -0.51 -6.90
CA LEU A 97 -0.56 -0.01 -5.67
C LEU A 97 -1.98 0.51 -5.92
N LEU A 98 -2.20 1.32 -6.96
CA LEU A 98 -3.53 1.83 -7.31
C LEU A 98 -4.51 0.69 -7.61
N GLN A 99 -4.06 -0.38 -8.29
CA GLN A 99 -4.86 -1.58 -8.50
C GLN A 99 -5.24 -2.25 -7.18
N VAL A 100 -4.29 -2.43 -6.26
CA VAL A 100 -4.57 -2.97 -4.92
C VAL A 100 -5.57 -2.10 -4.17
N LEU A 101 -5.34 -0.78 -4.12
CA LEU A 101 -6.23 0.15 -3.43
C LEU A 101 -7.65 0.15 -4.01
N SER A 102 -7.81 -0.09 -5.31
CA SER A 102 -9.13 -0.21 -5.95
C SER A 102 -9.96 -1.38 -5.41
N ALA A 103 -9.31 -2.43 -4.91
CA ALA A 103 -9.97 -3.57 -4.29
C ALA A 103 -10.40 -3.31 -2.82
N LEU A 104 -9.93 -2.22 -2.21
CA LEU A 104 -10.03 -1.96 -0.77
C LEU A 104 -11.03 -0.83 -0.43
N GLY A 105 -12.26 -0.94 -0.95
CA GLY A 105 -13.28 0.11 -0.79
C GLY A 105 -13.71 0.44 0.65
N SER A 106 -13.33 -0.38 1.64
CA SER A 106 -13.61 -0.14 3.07
C SER A 106 -12.42 0.41 3.85
N LEU A 107 -11.30 0.67 3.20
CA LEU A 107 -10.06 1.11 3.83
C LEU A 107 -10.22 2.50 4.45
N GLU A 108 -9.77 2.61 5.71
CA GLU A 108 -9.82 3.82 6.53
C GLU A 108 -8.41 4.33 6.87
N TYR A 109 -7.44 3.41 6.96
CA TYR A 109 -6.06 3.68 7.31
C TYR A 109 -5.12 3.13 6.24
N LEU A 110 -4.33 4.01 5.63
CA LEU A 110 -3.29 3.66 4.68
C LEU A 110 -1.95 4.15 5.19
N HIS A 111 -1.02 3.24 5.39
CA HIS A 111 0.37 3.54 5.69
C HIS A 111 1.27 3.01 4.58
N ILE A 112 2.09 3.89 3.99
CA ILE A 112 3.07 3.53 2.96
C ILE A 112 4.44 4.06 3.41
N ALA A 113 5.39 3.17 3.63
CA ALA A 113 6.78 3.51 3.89
C ALA A 113 7.66 2.97 2.77
N ASP A 114 7.90 3.80 1.77
CA ASP A 114 8.80 3.53 0.67
C ASP A 114 10.25 3.76 1.13
N GLN A 115 11.16 2.85 0.76
CA GLN A 115 12.60 3.05 0.95
C GLN A 115 13.21 3.15 -0.45
N PRO A 116 13.74 4.33 -0.86
CA PRO A 116 14.50 4.42 -2.10
C PRO A 116 15.76 3.56 -1.94
N LEU A 117 15.82 2.43 -2.63
CA LEU A 117 16.96 1.51 -2.58
C LEU A 117 18.08 2.02 -3.49
N ARG A 118 17.72 2.73 -4.56
CA ARG A 118 18.66 3.33 -5.54
C ARG A 118 18.16 4.65 -6.14
N GLU A 119 19.12 5.43 -6.62
CA GLU A 119 18.87 6.65 -7.37
C GLU A 119 18.15 6.30 -8.70
N GLY A 120 16.98 6.91 -8.94
CA GLY A 120 16.14 6.62 -10.11
C GLY A 120 15.03 5.58 -9.90
N GLU A 121 14.84 5.07 -8.69
CA GLU A 121 13.79 4.10 -8.38
C GLU A 121 12.37 4.66 -8.34
N VAL A 122 11.41 3.74 -8.42
CA VAL A 122 9.99 3.96 -8.63
C VAL A 122 9.38 4.74 -7.47
N LYS A 123 9.03 5.99 -7.75
CA LYS A 123 8.29 6.84 -6.83
C LYS A 123 6.84 6.36 -6.78
N VAL A 124 6.38 5.97 -5.60
CA VAL A 124 5.01 5.48 -5.42
C VAL A 124 4.01 6.62 -5.19
N ILE A 125 4.48 7.74 -4.64
CA ILE A 125 3.63 8.88 -4.24
C ILE A 125 3.89 10.05 -5.18
N THR A 126 3.18 10.06 -6.30
CA THR A 126 3.21 11.13 -7.31
C THR A 126 1.93 11.96 -7.33
N ASP A 127 1.88 12.99 -8.17
CA ASP A 127 0.64 13.74 -8.47
C ASP A 127 -0.50 12.82 -8.89
N SER A 128 -0.24 11.82 -9.73
CA SER A 128 -1.23 10.86 -10.21
C SER A 128 -1.81 10.02 -9.07
N PHE A 129 -0.97 9.60 -8.14
CA PHE A 129 -1.39 8.88 -6.95
C PHE A 129 -2.32 9.73 -6.08
N LEU A 130 -1.93 10.97 -5.78
CA LEU A 130 -2.75 11.88 -4.96
C LEU A 130 -4.07 12.24 -5.66
N LEU A 131 -4.04 12.46 -6.97
CA LEU A 131 -5.24 12.69 -7.78
C LEU A 131 -6.21 11.51 -7.70
N ALA A 132 -5.72 10.26 -7.76
CA ALA A 132 -6.57 9.07 -7.60
C ALA A 132 -7.23 8.99 -6.21
N LEU A 133 -6.59 9.57 -5.19
CA LEU A 133 -7.13 9.69 -3.85
C LEU A 133 -7.98 10.95 -3.64
N THR A 134 -8.12 11.83 -4.63
CA THR A 134 -8.85 13.09 -4.51
C THR A 134 -10.24 12.97 -5.14
N VAL A 135 -11.27 13.52 -4.50
CA VAL A 135 -12.57 13.77 -5.11
C VAL A 135 -12.43 14.99 -6.02
N SER A 136 -12.12 14.80 -7.30
CA SER A 136 -12.07 15.93 -8.23
C SER A 136 -13.47 16.30 -8.70
N SER A 137 -13.89 17.53 -8.45
CA SER A 137 -15.12 18.14 -8.99
C SER A 137 -15.13 18.17 -10.53
N ALA A 138 -13.96 18.10 -11.17
CA ALA A 138 -13.79 18.13 -12.62
C ALA A 138 -13.84 16.73 -13.28
N SER A 139 -13.83 15.65 -12.50
CA SER A 139 -13.91 14.30 -13.06
C SER A 139 -15.36 13.90 -13.31
N VAL A 140 -15.74 13.77 -14.57
CA VAL A 140 -17.10 13.40 -15.05
C VAL A 140 -17.52 11.99 -14.58
N ARG A 141 -16.64 11.23 -13.90
CA ARG A 141 -16.88 9.85 -13.46
C ARG A 141 -16.11 9.50 -12.19
N GLY A 142 -16.74 9.60 -11.03
CA GLY A 142 -16.46 8.62 -9.96
C GLY A 142 -16.14 9.19 -8.59
N LEU A 143 -16.52 8.38 -7.60
CA LEU A 143 -16.10 8.50 -6.21
C LEU A 143 -14.56 8.35 -6.11
N PRO A 144 -13.91 8.95 -5.11
CA PRO A 144 -12.47 8.75 -4.89
C PRO A 144 -12.15 7.27 -4.71
N LEU A 145 -10.93 6.85 -5.08
CA LEU A 145 -10.51 5.44 -5.02
C LEU A 145 -10.72 4.82 -3.62
N LEU A 146 -10.43 5.60 -2.58
CA LEU A 146 -10.60 5.22 -1.19
C LEU A 146 -11.58 6.19 -0.51
N PRO A 147 -12.91 6.03 -0.64
CA PRO A 147 -13.87 7.01 -0.15
C PRO A 147 -13.95 7.11 1.37
N ARG A 148 -13.43 6.10 2.08
CA ARG A 148 -13.45 6.03 3.54
C ARG A 148 -12.11 6.34 4.20
N LEU A 149 -11.09 6.70 3.41
CA LEU A 149 -9.76 6.99 3.93
C LEU A 149 -9.81 8.19 4.89
N ARG A 150 -9.41 7.94 6.14
CA ARG A 150 -9.34 8.94 7.22
C ARG A 150 -7.95 9.17 7.74
N HIS A 151 -7.07 8.20 7.57
CA HIS A 151 -5.69 8.30 7.98
C HIS A 151 -4.79 7.94 6.81
N PHE A 152 -3.98 8.91 6.38
CA PHE A 152 -2.95 8.70 5.37
C PHE A 152 -1.59 8.97 5.98
N SER A 153 -0.75 7.94 6.05
CA SER A 153 0.62 8.03 6.55
C SER A 153 1.59 7.62 5.47
N CYS A 154 2.55 8.48 5.18
CA CYS A 154 3.54 8.26 4.13
C CYS A 154 4.95 8.54 4.64
N ILE A 155 5.89 7.65 4.33
CA ILE A 155 7.33 7.86 4.41
C ILE A 155 7.88 7.59 3.02
N SER A 156 8.27 8.61 2.25
CA SER A 156 8.75 8.43 0.87
C SER A 156 9.56 9.63 0.37
N LEU A 157 10.16 9.50 -0.81
CA LEU A 157 10.62 10.63 -1.61
C LEU A 157 9.42 11.30 -2.28
N LEU A 158 8.95 12.39 -1.70
CA LEU A 158 7.75 13.09 -2.17
C LEU A 158 7.98 13.69 -3.56
N CYS A 159 7.13 13.31 -4.51
CA CYS A 159 7.22 13.73 -5.90
C CYS A 159 5.86 14.21 -6.41
N PHE A 160 5.29 15.19 -5.71
CA PHE A 160 4.06 15.85 -6.08
C PHE A 160 4.19 17.37 -6.00
N THR A 161 3.33 18.07 -6.71
CA THR A 161 3.21 19.53 -6.67
C THR A 161 2.37 19.97 -5.47
N ASN A 162 2.65 21.17 -4.97
CA ASN A 162 1.94 21.71 -3.81
C ASN A 162 0.43 21.86 -4.05
N ASP A 163 0.01 22.15 -5.28
CA ASP A 163 -1.39 22.39 -5.60
C ASP A 163 -2.20 21.08 -5.59
N ILE A 164 -1.67 20.01 -6.19
CA ILE A 164 -2.28 18.67 -6.11
C ILE A 164 -2.39 18.19 -4.65
N PHE A 165 -1.37 18.49 -3.83
CA PHE A 165 -1.40 18.14 -2.42
C PHE A 165 -2.47 18.91 -1.63
N LYS A 166 -2.64 20.22 -1.91
CA LYS A 166 -3.71 21.03 -1.32
C LYS A 166 -5.08 20.53 -1.74
N ASP A 167 -5.26 20.19 -3.01
CA ASP A 167 -6.52 19.66 -3.55
C ASP A 167 -6.89 18.34 -2.86
N PHE A 168 -5.90 17.44 -2.70
CA PHE A 168 -6.07 16.21 -1.94
C PHE A 168 -6.52 16.47 -0.50
N ILE A 169 -5.84 17.35 0.24
CA ILE A 169 -6.22 17.67 1.62
C ILE A 169 -7.64 18.24 1.68
N THR A 170 -7.94 19.25 0.85
CA THR A 170 -9.23 19.95 0.85
C THR A 170 -10.36 18.99 0.55
N SER A 171 -10.20 18.17 -0.48
CA SER A 171 -11.15 17.13 -0.85
C SER A 171 -11.42 16.13 0.27
N ARG A 172 -10.39 15.78 1.04
CA ARG A 172 -10.53 14.85 2.18
C ARG A 172 -11.23 15.47 3.37
N LEU A 173 -10.98 16.76 3.64
CA LEU A 173 -11.67 17.49 4.69
C LEU A 173 -13.17 17.62 4.39
N ASP A 174 -13.53 17.92 3.14
CA ASP A 174 -14.93 18.03 2.72
C ASP A 174 -15.65 16.68 2.78
N ALA A 175 -14.98 15.60 2.36
CA ALA A 175 -15.58 14.27 2.31
C ALA A 175 -15.70 13.57 3.68
N CYS A 176 -14.87 13.94 4.67
CA CYS A 176 -14.78 13.23 5.95
C CYS A 176 -15.68 13.77 7.06
N SER A 177 -16.41 14.88 6.86
CA SER A 177 -17.34 15.41 7.87
C SER A 177 -18.36 14.34 8.31
N PRO A 178 -18.46 13.97 9.61
CA PRO A 178 -17.94 14.66 10.80
C PRO A 178 -16.64 14.08 11.43
N ARG A 179 -15.98 13.10 10.82
CA ARG A 179 -14.81 12.45 11.42
C ARG A 179 -13.50 13.16 11.00
N PRO A 180 -12.52 13.30 11.91
CA PRO A 180 -11.26 13.95 11.60
C PRO A 180 -10.51 13.16 10.51
N PHE A 181 -9.91 13.90 9.57
CA PHE A 181 -8.92 13.38 8.65
C PHE A 181 -7.53 13.66 9.21
N GLN A 182 -6.68 12.64 9.28
CA GLN A 182 -5.30 12.74 9.73
C GLN A 182 -4.36 12.42 8.58
N ILE A 183 -3.36 13.28 8.39
CA ILE A 183 -2.27 13.05 7.47
C ILE A 183 -0.94 13.10 8.21
N THR A 184 -0.04 12.19 7.90
CA THR A 184 1.32 12.14 8.44
C THR A 184 2.27 11.91 7.28
N ILE A 185 3.15 12.87 7.02
CA ILE A 185 4.14 12.76 5.94
C ILE A 185 5.53 12.89 6.55
N LYS A 186 6.37 11.91 6.25
CA LYS A 186 7.81 11.94 6.48
C LYS A 186 8.49 11.80 5.12
N TRP A 187 9.60 12.48 4.92
CA TRP A 187 10.31 12.43 3.66
C TRP A 187 11.82 12.40 3.86
N TYR A 188 12.51 11.80 2.89
CA TYR A 188 13.97 11.82 2.85
C TYR A 188 14.44 13.14 2.22
N SER A 189 15.46 13.78 2.81
CA SER A 189 16.12 14.95 2.22
C SER A 189 17.24 14.49 1.30
N HIS A 190 17.25 14.91 0.03
CA HIS A 190 18.31 14.59 -0.93
C HIS A 190 19.65 15.32 -0.67
N THR A 191 19.81 16.02 0.45
CA THR A 191 21.02 16.78 0.76
C THR A 191 22.12 15.91 1.38
N VAL A 192 22.67 14.93 0.65
CA VAL A 192 24.05 14.47 0.90
C VAL A 192 24.71 14.03 -0.43
N PRO A 193 25.62 14.83 -1.01
CA PRO A 193 26.49 14.38 -2.09
C PRO A 193 27.46 13.31 -1.55
N GLY A 194 27.51 12.13 -2.16
CA GLY A 194 28.53 11.10 -1.86
C GLY A 194 28.05 9.78 -1.24
N PHE A 195 26.76 9.41 -1.33
CA PHE A 195 26.23 8.17 -0.75
C PHE A 195 26.54 6.90 -1.58
N LEU A 196 27.82 6.58 -1.72
CA LEU A 196 28.30 5.21 -1.97
C LEU A 196 28.95 4.67 -0.68
N GLN A 197 28.20 4.67 0.42
CA GLN A 197 28.42 3.83 1.60
C GLN A 197 27.26 4.10 2.57
N MET A 198 26.34 3.15 2.72
CA MET A 198 25.42 3.15 3.87
C MET A 198 26.28 3.07 5.15
N PRO A 199 26.03 3.96 6.13
CA PRO A 199 24.93 3.69 7.05
C PRO A 199 24.07 4.92 7.36
N GLN A 200 22.77 4.67 7.52
CA GLN A 200 21.76 5.62 8.00
C GLN A 200 21.49 6.82 7.06
N ALA A 201 20.52 6.63 6.15
CA ALA A 201 19.75 7.76 5.66
C ALA A 201 19.18 8.50 6.88
N SER A 202 19.64 9.72 7.14
CA SER A 202 19.12 10.53 8.24
C SER A 202 17.70 10.98 7.86
N CYS A 203 16.69 10.25 8.35
CA CYS A 203 15.31 10.74 8.36
C CYS A 203 15.28 11.99 9.24
N ARG A 204 15.27 13.18 8.64
CA ARG A 204 14.84 14.37 9.36
C ARG A 204 13.33 14.24 9.57
N ASN A 205 12.93 13.93 10.80
CA ASN A 205 11.53 13.88 11.17
C ASN A 205 10.96 15.31 11.19
N PHE A 206 10.43 15.76 10.06
CA PHE A 206 9.51 16.88 10.05
C PHE A 206 8.11 16.30 10.24
N TRP A 207 7.49 16.64 11.36
CA TRP A 207 6.11 16.25 11.66
C TRP A 207 5.20 17.34 11.11
N LEU A 208 4.66 17.16 9.91
CA LEU A 208 3.44 17.86 9.54
C LEU A 208 2.26 16.96 9.95
N ALA A 209 1.87 17.08 11.22
CA ALA A 209 0.60 16.52 11.69
C ALA A 209 -0.47 17.58 11.44
N VAL A 210 -1.16 17.50 10.31
CA VAL A 210 -2.36 18.32 10.11
C VAL A 210 -3.49 17.64 10.87
N HIS A 211 -3.73 18.10 12.11
CA HIS A 211 -4.90 17.71 12.88
C HIS A 211 -6.04 18.67 12.53
N CYS A 212 -6.94 18.25 11.67
CA CYS A 212 -8.18 18.96 11.42
C CYS A 212 -9.28 18.42 12.33
N SER A 213 -9.47 19.05 13.49
CA SER A 213 -10.61 18.83 14.35
C SER A 213 -11.70 19.84 14.04
N TYR A 214 -12.89 19.38 13.64
CA TYR A 214 -14.07 20.21 13.53
C TYR A 214 -14.69 20.34 14.93
N THR A 215 -14.69 21.55 15.51
CA THR A 215 -15.56 21.87 16.65
C THR A 215 -16.88 22.37 16.08
N ALA A 216 -17.96 21.61 16.30
CA ALA A 216 -19.32 22.03 15.98
C ALA A 216 -19.73 23.27 16.77
#